data_AF-L1L8T6-F1
#
_entry.id   AF-L1L8T6-F1
#
_cell.length_a   1.000
_cell.length_b   1.000
_cell.length_c   1.000
_cell.angle_alpha   90.00
_cell.angle_beta   90.00
_cell.angle_gamma   90.00
#
_symmetry.space_group_name_H-M   'P 1'
#
loop_
_entity.id
_entity.type
_entity.pdbx_description
1 polymer ?
#
loop_
_entity_poly.entity_id
_entity_poly.type
_entity_poly.pdbx_seq_one_letter_code
_entity_poly.pdbx_strand_id
1 'polypeptide(L)'
;MKQLREALLVEWPDADPQALGVAARCRLPLVQVTPRGLWGSSGQVALTTAEHWLGRPAQEAPAPETVVRRYLAAFGPASVKDMQTWAGLTRLRPAFERLRPELLTFRDEHGVELFDLPDAPRPDPDTPAPPRLLPEFDNLLLSHADRSRVVPADLKGRTWQGNQAHRTFLVDGFLAGIWKLDGDVLTLEPFHRLTGDQRADLMAEAEHTLATLHGEGSYDIRFGAVAN
;
A
#
# COMPACT_ATOMS: atom_id res chain seq x y z
N MET A 1 4.25 16.16 20.65
CA MET A 1 5.29 15.61 21.55
C MET A 1 5.57 16.47 22.77
N LYS A 2 5.80 17.79 22.66
CA LYS A 2 6.06 18.67 23.81
C LYS A 2 5.02 18.53 24.94
N GLN A 3 3.73 18.69 24.61
CA GLN A 3 2.62 18.56 25.56
C GLN A 3 2.59 17.19 26.27
N LEU A 4 2.89 16.11 25.55
CA LEU A 4 2.94 14.76 26.11
C LEU A 4 4.09 14.63 27.12
N ARG A 5 5.25 15.24 26.85
CA ARG A 5 6.38 15.26 27.79
C ARG A 5 6.04 16.05 29.05
N GLU A 6 5.46 17.25 28.88
CA GLU A 6 5.04 18.10 29.99
C GLU A 6 4.04 17.38 30.90
N ALA A 7 3.08 16.65 30.33
CA ALA A 7 2.12 15.87 31.10
C ALA A 7 2.77 14.70 31.85
N LEU A 8 3.68 13.95 31.22
CA LEU A 8 4.33 12.79 31.84
C LEU A 8 5.36 13.17 32.91
N LEU A 9 6.01 14.33 32.79
CA LEU A 9 6.98 14.82 33.78
C LEU A 9 6.33 15.18 35.12
N VAL A 10 5.01 15.41 35.18
CA VAL A 10 4.30 15.58 36.45
C VAL A 10 4.36 14.31 37.29
N GLU A 11 4.26 13.14 36.65
CA GLU A 11 4.30 11.83 37.32
C GLU A 11 5.74 11.31 37.49
N TRP A 12 6.62 11.59 36.52
CA TRP A 12 8.02 11.15 36.51
C TRP A 12 8.99 12.34 36.37
N PRO A 13 9.17 13.16 37.41
CA PRO A 13 9.93 14.42 37.33
C PRO A 13 11.42 14.23 37.06
N ASP A 14 12.00 13.12 37.50
CA ASP A 14 13.43 12.82 37.36
C ASP A 14 13.78 12.05 36.07
N ALA A 15 12.77 11.70 35.26
CA ALA A 15 12.98 10.94 34.02
C ALA A 15 13.44 11.84 32.86
N ASP A 16 14.21 11.27 31.92
CA ASP A 16 14.56 11.98 30.68
C ASP A 16 13.28 12.31 29.88
N PRO A 17 13.00 13.61 29.61
CA PRO A 17 11.82 14.02 28.86
C PRO A 17 11.75 13.40 27.46
N GLN A 18 12.88 13.12 26.81
CA GLN A 18 12.84 12.48 25.49
C GLN A 18 12.40 11.02 25.60
N ALA A 19 12.97 10.26 26.54
CA ALA A 19 12.60 8.88 26.83
C ALA A 19 11.10 8.75 27.17
N LEU A 20 10.53 9.66 27.96
CA LEU A 20 9.07 9.66 28.25
C LEU A 20 8.23 9.79 26.97
N GLY A 21 8.63 10.67 26.05
CA GLY A 21 7.98 10.81 24.76
C GLY A 21 8.06 9.55 23.89
N VAL A 22 9.20 8.87 23.88
CA VAL A 22 9.38 7.60 23.15
C VAL A 22 8.54 6.51 23.79
N ALA A 23 8.56 6.38 25.12
CA ALA A 23 7.79 5.40 25.87
C ALA A 23 6.30 5.52 25.54
N ALA A 24 5.75 6.74 25.57
CA ALA A 24 4.36 6.98 25.22
C ALA A 24 4.04 6.61 23.76
N ARG A 25 4.92 6.91 22.80
CA ARG A 25 4.74 6.49 21.40
C ARG A 25 4.79 4.97 21.19
N CYS A 26 5.57 4.26 22.01
CA CYS A 26 5.67 2.80 21.90
C CYS A 26 4.60 2.05 22.69
N ARG A 27 3.99 2.69 23.70
CA ARG A 27 3.06 2.03 24.62
C ARG A 27 1.60 2.42 24.42
N LEU A 28 1.34 3.61 23.89
CA LEU A 28 -0.03 4.08 23.66
C LEU A 28 -0.45 3.82 22.21
N PRO A 29 -1.70 3.38 21.97
CA PRO A 29 -2.26 3.34 20.63
C PRO A 29 -2.57 4.78 20.19
N LEU A 30 -1.63 5.42 19.49
CA LEU A 30 -1.76 6.81 19.06
C LEU A 30 -2.34 6.92 17.65
N VAL A 31 -3.21 7.89 17.45
CA VAL A 31 -3.74 8.31 16.14
C VAL A 31 -3.20 9.69 15.82
N GLN A 32 -2.73 9.86 14.59
CA GLN A 32 -2.33 11.18 14.09
C GLN A 32 -3.56 11.95 13.61
N VAL A 33 -3.69 13.19 14.07
CA VAL A 33 -4.83 14.07 13.78
C VAL A 33 -4.39 15.35 13.08
N THR A 34 -5.35 16.11 12.57
CA THR A 34 -5.11 17.42 11.95
C THR A 34 -4.41 18.37 12.94
N PRO A 35 -3.53 19.26 12.45
CA PRO A 35 -3.30 19.63 11.05
C PRO A 35 -2.26 18.76 10.31
N ARG A 36 -1.79 17.64 10.87
CA ARG A 36 -0.90 16.73 10.14
C ARG A 36 -1.72 15.72 9.32
N GLY A 37 -1.27 15.45 8.08
CA GLY A 37 -1.94 14.52 7.18
C GLY A 37 -2.99 15.18 6.28
N LEU A 38 -2.86 16.49 6.03
CA LEU A 38 -3.67 17.19 5.05
C LEU A 38 -3.16 16.91 3.63
N TRP A 39 -4.07 16.93 2.67
CA TRP A 39 -3.70 16.92 1.25
C TRP A 39 -3.10 18.28 0.85
N GLY A 40 -2.07 18.25 0.00
CA GLY A 40 -1.43 19.45 -0.57
C GLY A 40 -0.67 20.35 0.41
N SER A 41 -0.70 20.07 1.72
CA SER A 41 -0.03 20.89 2.73
C SER A 41 0.48 20.05 3.90
N SER A 42 1.59 20.50 4.50
CA SER A 42 2.12 19.91 5.72
C SER A 42 1.63 20.69 6.94
N GLY A 43 1.60 20.03 8.09
CA GLY A 43 1.22 20.63 9.36
C GLY A 43 2.02 20.04 10.53
N GLN A 44 1.88 20.66 11.69
CA GLN A 44 2.50 20.17 12.93
C GLN A 44 1.92 18.80 13.30
N VAL A 45 2.78 17.87 13.70
CA VAL A 45 2.37 16.56 14.22
C VAL A 45 1.52 16.74 15.48
N ALA A 46 0.25 16.37 15.38
CA ALA A 46 -0.70 16.27 16.48
C ALA A 46 -1.11 14.80 16.66
N LEU A 47 -1.18 14.35 17.91
CA LEU A 47 -1.47 12.96 18.26
C LEU A 47 -2.52 12.93 19.37
N THR A 48 -3.41 11.95 19.32
CA THR A 48 -4.33 11.60 20.40
C THR A 48 -4.34 10.08 20.60
N THR A 49 -4.99 9.57 21.64
CA THR A 49 -5.16 8.12 21.81
C THR A 49 -6.29 7.62 20.90
N ALA A 50 -6.18 6.38 20.43
CA ALA A 50 -7.18 5.76 19.57
C ALA A 50 -8.57 5.71 20.23
N GLU A 51 -8.63 5.42 21.53
CA GLU A 51 -9.90 5.39 22.27
C GLU A 51 -10.57 6.76 22.34
N HIS A 52 -9.79 7.82 22.59
CA HIS A 52 -10.30 9.18 22.59
C HIS A 52 -10.80 9.57 21.20
N TRP A 53 -10.04 9.25 20.15
CA TRP A 53 -10.42 9.55 18.77
C TRP A 53 -11.68 8.79 18.33
N LEU A 54 -11.80 7.50 18.69
CA LEU A 54 -12.95 6.66 18.35
C LEU A 54 -14.17 6.89 19.25
N GLY A 55 -14.02 7.62 20.37
CA GLY A 55 -15.08 7.80 21.36
C GLY A 55 -15.51 6.51 22.06
N ARG A 56 -14.66 5.48 22.09
CA ARG A 56 -14.97 4.17 22.69
C ARG A 56 -13.69 3.44 23.15
N PRO A 57 -13.80 2.53 24.14
CA PRO A 57 -12.67 1.70 24.56
C PRO A 57 -12.15 0.79 23.44
N ALA A 58 -10.89 0.37 23.57
CA ALA A 58 -10.28 -0.63 22.72
C ALA A 58 -11.06 -1.96 22.80
N GLN A 59 -11.18 -2.63 21.66
CA GLN A 59 -11.74 -3.97 21.58
C GLN A 59 -10.63 -5.02 21.66
N GLU A 60 -11.01 -6.25 22.01
CA GLU A 60 -10.12 -7.39 21.91
C GLU A 60 -9.58 -7.55 20.48
N ALA A 61 -8.34 -8.03 20.38
CA ALA A 61 -7.72 -8.28 19.08
C ALA A 61 -8.57 -9.30 18.31
N PRO A 62 -8.85 -9.07 17.01
CA PRO A 62 -9.62 -10.02 16.22
C PRO A 62 -8.89 -11.35 16.12
N ALA A 63 -9.65 -12.44 16.05
CA ALA A 63 -9.09 -13.76 15.77
C ALA A 63 -8.31 -13.74 14.44
N PRO A 64 -7.15 -14.42 14.32
CA PRO A 64 -6.33 -14.43 13.11
C PRO A 64 -7.11 -14.72 11.82
N GLU A 65 -8.10 -15.60 11.89
CA GLU A 65 -9.00 -15.99 10.81
C GLU A 65 -9.78 -14.81 10.22
N THR A 66 -10.18 -13.86 11.07
CA THR A 66 -10.86 -12.65 10.61
C THR A 66 -9.91 -11.80 9.75
N VAL A 67 -8.65 -11.72 10.16
CA VAL A 67 -7.61 -11.00 9.42
C VAL A 67 -7.25 -11.73 8.13
N VAL A 68 -7.16 -13.07 8.15
CA VAL A 68 -6.93 -13.90 6.95
C VAL A 68 -8.04 -13.68 5.92
N ARG A 69 -9.31 -13.74 6.31
CA ARG A 69 -10.43 -13.50 5.38
C ARG A 69 -10.37 -12.11 4.74
N ARG A 70 -10.04 -11.08 5.52
CA ARG A 70 -9.87 -9.70 5.00
C ARG A 70 -8.69 -9.58 4.04
N TYR A 71 -7.58 -10.25 4.35
CA TYR A 71 -6.41 -10.29 3.47
C TYR A 71 -6.75 -10.97 2.14
N LEU A 72 -7.40 -12.14 2.16
CA LEU A 72 -7.82 -12.84 0.94
C LEU A 72 -8.85 -12.05 0.14
N ALA A 73 -9.78 -11.35 0.79
CA ALA A 73 -10.74 -10.49 0.11
C ALA A 73 -10.08 -9.35 -0.68
N ALA A 74 -8.89 -8.90 -0.26
CA ALA A 74 -8.17 -7.81 -0.91
C ALA A 74 -7.10 -8.30 -1.90
N PHE A 75 -6.44 -9.42 -1.60
CA PHE A 75 -5.20 -9.84 -2.26
C PHE A 75 -5.17 -11.33 -2.65
N GLY A 76 -6.28 -12.04 -2.53
CA GLY A 76 -6.42 -13.41 -2.99
C GLY A 76 -6.41 -13.53 -4.53
N PRO A 77 -6.11 -14.71 -5.09
CA PRO A 77 -5.59 -15.90 -4.42
C PRO A 77 -4.15 -15.72 -3.90
N ALA A 78 -3.86 -16.17 -2.67
CA ALA A 78 -2.56 -15.95 -2.04
C ALA A 78 -2.12 -17.12 -1.15
N SER A 79 -0.81 -17.28 -0.98
CA SER A 79 -0.24 -18.29 -0.08
C SER A 79 -0.18 -17.79 1.37
N VAL A 80 0.04 -18.72 2.32
CA VAL A 80 0.34 -18.37 3.72
C VAL A 80 1.57 -17.47 3.81
N LYS A 81 2.58 -17.69 2.95
CA LYS A 81 3.82 -16.90 2.95
C LYS A 81 3.57 -15.46 2.50
N ASP A 82 2.67 -15.25 1.55
CA ASP A 82 2.28 -13.92 1.07
C ASP A 82 1.68 -13.11 2.22
N MET A 83 0.67 -13.67 2.92
CA MET A 83 0.05 -12.99 4.06
C MET A 83 1.06 -12.70 5.18
N GLN A 84 1.94 -13.65 5.51
CA GLN A 84 2.97 -13.43 6.53
C GLN A 84 3.92 -12.29 6.16
N THR A 85 4.28 -12.19 4.88
CA THR A 85 5.14 -11.12 4.37
C THR A 85 4.42 -9.77 4.45
N TRP A 86 3.17 -9.71 4.03
CA TRP A 86 2.34 -8.50 4.09
C TRP A 86 2.08 -8.03 5.52
N ALA A 87 1.65 -8.93 6.41
CA ALA A 87 1.28 -8.58 7.78
C ALA A 87 2.49 -8.40 8.73
N GLY A 88 3.68 -8.84 8.32
CA GLY A 88 4.84 -8.95 9.22
C GLY A 88 4.63 -9.95 10.36
N LEU A 89 3.70 -10.90 10.18
CA LEU A 89 3.35 -11.92 11.17
C LEU A 89 3.93 -13.27 10.78
N THR A 90 4.11 -14.15 11.75
CA THR A 90 4.55 -15.53 11.53
C THR A 90 3.53 -16.52 12.08
N ARG A 91 3.67 -17.80 11.71
CA ARG A 91 2.86 -18.90 12.24
C ARG A 91 1.37 -18.76 11.93
N LEU A 92 1.03 -18.28 10.72
CA LEU A 92 -0.36 -18.11 10.28
C LEU A 92 -0.98 -19.40 9.70
N ARG A 93 -0.18 -20.43 9.40
CA ARG A 93 -0.67 -21.70 8.85
C ARG A 93 -1.87 -22.31 9.61
N PRO A 94 -1.90 -22.39 10.96
CA PRO A 94 -3.04 -22.95 11.67
C PRO A 94 -4.35 -22.21 11.43
N ALA A 95 -4.30 -20.88 11.21
CA ALA A 95 -5.50 -20.10 10.89
C ALA A 95 -6.02 -20.43 9.49
N PHE A 96 -5.12 -20.58 8.50
CA PHE A 96 -5.49 -21.03 7.15
C PHE A 96 -6.08 -22.44 7.16
N GLU A 97 -5.50 -23.39 7.91
CA GLU A 97 -6.03 -24.76 7.95
C GLU A 97 -7.42 -24.84 8.60
N ARG A 98 -7.69 -24.02 9.63
CA ARG A 98 -9.05 -23.92 10.20
C ARG A 98 -10.05 -23.31 9.22
N LEU A 99 -9.60 -22.41 8.36
CA LEU A 99 -10.42 -21.80 7.32
C LEU A 99 -10.56 -22.63 6.06
N ARG A 100 -9.67 -23.60 5.82
CA ARG A 100 -9.64 -24.40 4.59
C ARG A 100 -11.01 -24.94 4.14
N PRO A 101 -11.90 -25.44 5.03
CA PRO A 101 -13.23 -25.91 4.61
C PRO A 101 -14.12 -24.82 3.97
N GLU A 102 -13.83 -23.54 4.22
CA GLU A 102 -14.56 -22.37 3.72
C GLU A 102 -13.86 -21.69 2.53
N LEU A 103 -12.67 -22.17 2.12
CA LEU A 103 -11.83 -21.53 1.11
C LEU A 103 -11.68 -22.41 -0.13
N LEU A 104 -11.40 -21.77 -1.26
CA LEU A 104 -10.93 -22.45 -2.46
C LEU A 104 -9.41 -22.55 -2.45
N THR A 105 -8.88 -23.61 -3.05
CA THR A 105 -7.44 -23.84 -3.16
C THR A 105 -7.01 -24.00 -4.60
N PHE A 106 -5.89 -23.36 -4.94
CA PHE A 106 -5.27 -23.36 -6.26
C PHE A 106 -3.78 -23.71 -6.15
N ARG A 107 -3.12 -23.83 -7.30
CA ARG A 107 -1.67 -23.93 -7.39
C ARG A 107 -1.16 -22.96 -8.44
N ASP A 108 -0.05 -22.29 -8.14
CA ASP A 108 0.69 -21.54 -9.17
C ASP A 108 1.54 -22.47 -10.06
N GLU A 109 2.19 -21.89 -11.07
CA GLU A 109 3.17 -22.56 -11.94
C GLU A 109 4.33 -23.25 -11.20
N HIS A 110 4.60 -22.88 -9.95
CA HIS A 110 5.63 -23.49 -9.11
C HIS A 110 5.08 -24.53 -8.12
N GLY A 111 3.77 -24.80 -8.19
CA GLY A 111 3.07 -25.76 -7.34
C GLY A 111 2.79 -25.27 -5.93
N VAL A 112 3.00 -23.99 -5.63
CA VAL A 112 2.67 -23.37 -4.34
C VAL A 112 1.16 -23.32 -4.17
N GLU A 113 0.68 -23.80 -3.02
CA GLU A 113 -0.75 -23.73 -2.70
C GLU A 113 -1.18 -22.29 -2.41
N LEU A 114 -2.22 -21.86 -3.12
CA LEU A 114 -2.88 -20.57 -2.95
C LEU A 114 -4.28 -20.78 -2.41
N PHE A 115 -4.73 -19.87 -1.56
CA PHE A 115 -6.07 -19.85 -0.99
C PHE A 115 -6.82 -18.62 -1.49
N ASP A 116 -8.11 -18.75 -1.70
CA ASP A 116 -8.98 -17.63 -2.05
C ASP A 116 -10.39 -17.80 -1.48
N LEU A 117 -11.14 -16.71 -1.42
CA LEU A 117 -12.56 -16.76 -1.05
C LEU A 117 -13.39 -17.36 -2.20
N PRO A 118 -14.42 -18.16 -1.89
CA PRO A 118 -15.29 -18.76 -2.92
C PRO A 118 -15.88 -17.75 -3.89
N ASP A 119 -16.27 -16.57 -3.40
CA ASP A 119 -16.93 -15.52 -4.19
C ASP A 119 -15.98 -14.42 -4.67
N ALA A 120 -14.65 -14.57 -4.46
CA ALA A 120 -13.69 -13.58 -4.95
C ALA A 120 -13.70 -13.50 -6.49
N PRO A 121 -13.54 -12.29 -7.06
CA PRO A 121 -13.51 -12.12 -8.50
C PRO A 121 -12.27 -12.80 -9.10
N ARG A 122 -12.50 -13.66 -10.09
CA ARG A 122 -11.45 -14.33 -10.86
C ARG A 122 -11.77 -14.14 -12.35
N PRO A 123 -11.36 -13.02 -12.96
CA PRO A 123 -11.58 -12.75 -14.37
C PRO A 123 -10.93 -13.82 -15.25
N ASP A 124 -11.44 -13.96 -16.48
CA ASP A 124 -10.80 -14.80 -17.49
C ASP A 124 -9.37 -14.32 -17.76
N PRO A 125 -8.38 -15.20 -17.99
CA PRO A 125 -7.00 -14.80 -18.25
C PRO A 125 -6.84 -13.87 -19.45
N ASP A 126 -7.75 -13.90 -20.43
CA ASP A 126 -7.72 -13.01 -21.59
C ASP A 126 -8.44 -11.66 -21.32
N THR A 127 -8.90 -11.43 -20.08
CA THR A 127 -9.49 -10.14 -19.69
C THR A 127 -8.43 -9.05 -19.77
N PRO A 128 -8.63 -7.98 -20.57
CA PRO A 128 -7.65 -6.91 -20.68
C PRO A 128 -7.36 -6.25 -19.34
N ALA A 129 -6.08 -6.05 -19.03
CA ALA A 129 -5.63 -5.31 -17.86
C ALA A 129 -5.25 -3.87 -18.28
N PRO A 130 -6.16 -2.89 -18.18
CA PRO A 130 -5.88 -1.52 -18.61
C PRO A 130 -4.73 -0.90 -17.80
N PRO A 131 -4.00 0.08 -18.36
CA PRO A 131 -2.96 0.79 -17.63
C PRO A 131 -3.46 1.38 -16.31
N ARG A 132 -2.58 1.40 -15.29
CA ARG A 132 -2.87 1.98 -13.98
C ARG A 132 -1.69 2.79 -13.47
N LEU A 133 -1.94 4.02 -13.03
CA LEU A 133 -0.96 4.82 -12.30
C LEU A 133 -1.04 4.52 -10.80
N LEU A 134 0.02 3.92 -10.26
CA LEU A 134 0.10 3.51 -8.86
C LEU A 134 0.88 4.54 -8.04
N PRO A 135 0.40 4.94 -6.85
CA PRO A 135 1.14 5.81 -5.94
C PRO A 135 2.34 5.10 -5.31
N GLU A 136 3.16 5.86 -4.58
CA GLU A 136 4.23 5.31 -3.74
C GLU A 136 3.61 4.35 -2.71
N PHE A 137 4.26 3.21 -2.48
CA PHE A 137 3.81 2.19 -1.53
C PHE A 137 2.43 1.58 -1.82
N ASP A 138 2.01 1.55 -3.08
CA ASP A 138 0.78 0.83 -3.44
C ASP A 138 0.83 -0.65 -3.00
N ASN A 139 -0.28 -1.13 -2.44
CA ASN A 139 -0.36 -2.48 -1.88
C ASN A 139 -0.15 -3.57 -2.94
N LEU A 140 -0.44 -3.32 -4.22
CA LEU A 140 -0.19 -4.27 -5.30
C LEU A 140 1.29 -4.69 -5.36
N LEU A 141 2.21 -3.80 -4.98
CA LEU A 141 3.65 -4.07 -4.96
C LEU A 141 4.17 -4.58 -3.60
N LEU A 142 3.30 -4.72 -2.60
CA LEU A 142 3.66 -4.98 -1.20
C LEU A 142 2.93 -6.19 -0.56
N SER A 143 1.83 -6.64 -1.17
CA SER A 143 0.90 -7.57 -0.52
C SER A 143 1.22 -9.05 -0.71
N HIS A 144 2.23 -9.36 -1.51
CA HIS A 144 2.68 -10.71 -1.78
C HIS A 144 4.19 -10.86 -1.57
N ALA A 145 4.59 -12.06 -1.16
CA ALA A 145 5.99 -12.44 -1.02
C ALA A 145 6.63 -12.62 -2.40
N ASP A 146 5.88 -13.21 -3.32
CA ASP A 146 6.26 -13.25 -4.73
C ASP A 146 5.64 -12.07 -5.49
N ARG A 147 6.51 -11.12 -5.87
CA ARG A 147 6.13 -9.92 -6.61
C ARG A 147 6.25 -10.09 -8.13
N SER A 148 6.73 -11.26 -8.60
CA SER A 148 6.84 -11.53 -10.03
C SER A 148 5.49 -11.51 -10.75
N ARG A 149 4.40 -11.70 -10.00
CA ARG A 149 2.99 -11.56 -10.43
C ARG A 149 2.68 -10.27 -11.19
N VAL A 150 3.40 -9.20 -10.89
CA VAL A 150 3.19 -7.86 -11.46
C VAL A 150 4.50 -7.15 -11.81
N VAL A 151 5.64 -7.66 -11.35
CA VAL A 151 6.97 -7.10 -11.63
C VAL A 151 7.77 -8.10 -12.48
N PRO A 152 7.97 -7.81 -13.78
CA PRO A 152 8.83 -8.63 -14.64
C PRO A 152 10.23 -8.80 -14.04
N ALA A 153 10.84 -9.96 -14.29
CA ALA A 153 12.10 -10.36 -13.66
C ALA A 153 13.27 -9.40 -13.97
N ASP A 154 13.31 -8.84 -15.17
CA ASP A 154 14.31 -7.87 -15.63
C ASP A 154 14.13 -6.47 -15.02
N LEU A 155 12.95 -6.18 -14.49
CA LEU A 155 12.62 -4.93 -13.79
C LEU A 155 12.66 -5.06 -12.27
N LYS A 156 13.14 -6.19 -11.75
CA LYS A 156 13.28 -6.40 -10.31
C LYS A 156 14.17 -5.31 -9.68
N GLY A 157 13.64 -4.66 -8.64
CA GLY A 157 14.35 -3.58 -7.93
C GLY A 157 14.19 -2.19 -8.54
N ARG A 158 13.51 -2.04 -9.69
CA ARG A 158 13.27 -0.74 -10.34
C ARG A 158 12.15 0.09 -9.70
N THR A 159 11.43 -0.46 -8.73
CA THR A 159 10.31 0.22 -8.05
C THR A 159 10.75 1.05 -6.85
N TRP A 160 12.05 1.05 -6.48
CA TRP A 160 12.57 1.73 -5.29
C TRP A 160 13.97 2.30 -5.52
N GLN A 161 14.29 3.35 -4.76
CA GLN A 161 15.64 3.85 -4.55
C GLN A 161 15.88 4.00 -3.04
N GLY A 162 16.76 3.17 -2.47
CA GLY A 162 16.96 3.13 -1.02
C GLY A 162 15.67 2.82 -0.27
N ASN A 163 15.22 3.73 0.61
CA ASN A 163 13.97 3.59 1.37
C ASN A 163 12.79 4.38 0.76
N GLN A 164 12.93 4.80 -0.50
CA GLN A 164 11.89 5.54 -1.22
C GLN A 164 11.31 4.66 -2.32
N ALA A 165 10.00 4.41 -2.25
CA ALA A 165 9.27 3.79 -3.35
C ALA A 165 9.08 4.83 -4.47
N HIS A 166 9.21 4.41 -5.72
CA HIS A 166 8.74 5.23 -6.84
C HIS A 166 7.23 5.10 -7.01
N ARG A 167 6.60 6.10 -7.60
CA ARG A 167 5.29 5.92 -8.21
C ARG A 167 5.49 5.18 -9.52
N THR A 168 4.71 4.14 -9.73
CA THR A 168 4.88 3.23 -10.87
C THR A 168 3.64 3.23 -11.72
N PHE A 169 3.75 2.83 -12.98
CA PHE A 169 2.57 2.52 -13.78
C PHE A 169 2.64 1.11 -14.36
N LEU A 170 1.47 0.51 -14.52
CA LEU A 170 1.29 -0.77 -15.16
C LEU A 170 0.84 -0.59 -16.60
N VAL A 171 1.23 -1.51 -17.47
CA VAL A 171 0.64 -1.75 -18.79
C VAL A 171 0.39 -3.24 -18.89
N ASP A 172 -0.83 -3.62 -19.25
CA ASP A 172 -1.25 -5.03 -19.32
C ASP A 172 -1.03 -5.79 -17.99
N GLY A 173 -1.28 -5.10 -16.87
CA GLY A 173 -1.13 -5.67 -15.52
C GLY A 173 0.31 -5.76 -14.99
N PHE A 174 1.33 -5.46 -15.81
CA PHE A 174 2.73 -5.54 -15.42
C PHE A 174 3.40 -4.18 -15.32
N LEU A 175 4.38 -4.07 -14.42
CA LEU A 175 5.21 -2.89 -14.25
C LEU A 175 5.86 -2.51 -15.58
N ALA A 176 5.60 -1.28 -16.03
CA ALA A 176 6.09 -0.77 -17.31
C ALA A 176 6.90 0.52 -17.18
N GLY A 177 6.88 1.17 -16.02
CA GLY A 177 7.66 2.38 -15.80
C GLY A 177 7.36 3.08 -14.47
N ILE A 178 7.90 4.29 -14.34
CA ILE A 178 7.71 5.18 -13.20
C ILE A 178 7.11 6.50 -13.65
N TRP A 179 6.49 7.22 -12.71
CA TRP A 179 5.93 8.52 -12.99
C TRP A 179 6.12 9.50 -11.84
N LYS A 180 5.95 10.79 -12.14
CA LYS A 180 6.01 11.87 -11.15
C LYS A 180 4.99 12.93 -11.52
N LEU A 181 4.47 13.58 -10.49
CA LEU A 181 3.61 14.75 -10.60
C LEU A 181 4.31 15.91 -9.90
N ASP A 182 4.64 16.95 -10.65
CA ASP A 182 5.22 18.20 -10.19
C ASP A 182 4.28 19.35 -10.53
N GLY A 183 3.56 19.86 -9.54
CA GLY A 183 2.49 20.83 -9.79
C GLY A 183 1.35 20.19 -10.58
N ASP A 184 1.13 20.68 -11.80
CA ASP A 184 0.14 20.22 -12.77
C ASP A 184 0.75 19.43 -13.94
N VAL A 185 2.06 19.10 -13.87
CA VAL A 185 2.77 18.35 -14.91
C VAL A 185 3.04 16.91 -14.46
N LEU A 186 2.47 15.96 -15.18
CA LEU A 186 2.69 14.53 -14.99
C LEU A 186 3.71 14.02 -16.01
N THR A 187 4.84 13.49 -15.52
CA THR A 187 5.88 12.89 -16.35
C THR A 187 5.85 11.37 -16.22
N LEU A 188 5.79 10.67 -17.36
CA LEU A 188 5.82 9.22 -17.50
C LEU A 188 7.19 8.78 -18.05
N GLU A 189 7.87 7.88 -17.35
CA GLU A 189 9.13 7.24 -17.81
C GLU A 189 8.91 5.74 -18.03
N PRO A 190 8.67 5.29 -19.28
CA PRO A 190 8.63 3.88 -19.61
C PRO A 190 10.01 3.22 -19.51
N PHE A 191 10.07 2.02 -18.96
CA PHE A 191 11.29 1.20 -18.93
C PHE A 191 11.57 0.49 -20.26
N HIS A 192 10.54 0.35 -21.09
CA HIS A 192 10.63 -0.21 -22.43
C HIS A 192 9.83 0.65 -23.43
N ARG A 193 10.04 0.41 -24.72
CA ARG A 193 9.27 1.08 -25.77
C ARG A 193 7.84 0.58 -25.77
N LEU A 194 6.88 1.48 -25.56
CA LEU A 194 5.45 1.20 -25.68
C LEU A 194 5.00 1.18 -27.14
N THR A 195 3.98 0.38 -27.44
CA THR A 195 3.26 0.46 -28.72
C THR A 195 2.44 1.76 -28.81
N GLY A 196 1.93 2.08 -30.01
CA GLY A 196 1.04 3.24 -30.19
C GLY A 196 -0.19 3.17 -29.30
N ASP A 197 -0.83 2.01 -29.25
CA ASP A 197 -2.06 1.77 -28.48
C ASP A 197 -1.78 1.81 -26.97
N GLN A 198 -0.73 1.14 -26.50
CA GLN A 198 -0.33 1.19 -25.08
C GLN A 198 -0.03 2.62 -24.63
N ARG A 199 0.59 3.43 -25.50
CA ARG A 199 0.86 4.85 -25.21
C ARG A 199 -0.43 5.65 -25.11
N ALA A 200 -1.39 5.40 -26.01
CA ALA A 200 -2.69 6.07 -26.00
C ALA A 200 -3.50 5.71 -24.73
N ASP A 201 -3.56 4.43 -24.38
CA ASP A 201 -4.28 3.98 -23.18
C ASP A 201 -3.65 4.51 -21.89
N LEU A 202 -2.31 4.55 -21.82
CA LEU A 202 -1.61 5.13 -20.67
C LEU A 202 -1.84 6.66 -20.57
N MET A 203 -1.93 7.36 -21.70
CA MET A 203 -2.31 8.77 -21.71
C MET A 203 -3.73 8.97 -21.16
N ALA A 204 -4.69 8.14 -21.57
CA ALA A 204 -6.06 8.22 -21.05
C ALA A 204 -6.15 7.97 -19.53
N GLU A 205 -5.39 7.00 -19.00
CA GLU A 205 -5.28 6.76 -17.56
C GLU A 205 -4.65 7.96 -16.82
N ALA A 206 -3.61 8.58 -17.39
CA ALA A 206 -2.98 9.76 -16.83
C ALA A 206 -3.93 10.97 -16.82
N GLU A 207 -4.70 11.18 -17.89
CA GLU A 207 -5.74 12.22 -17.97
C GLU A 207 -6.83 11.98 -16.91
N HIS A 208 -7.31 10.75 -16.77
CA HIS A 208 -8.31 10.40 -15.76
C HIS A 208 -7.79 10.65 -14.33
N THR A 209 -6.54 10.28 -14.07
CA THR A 209 -5.87 10.53 -12.79
C THR A 209 -5.79 12.02 -12.48
N LEU A 210 -5.35 12.84 -13.44
CA LEU A 210 -5.21 14.28 -13.27
C LEU A 210 -6.56 14.98 -13.10
N ALA A 211 -7.58 14.60 -13.87
CA ALA A 211 -8.93 15.12 -13.69
C ALA A 211 -9.47 14.82 -12.28
N THR A 212 -9.14 13.66 -11.71
CA THR A 212 -9.51 13.32 -10.33
C THR A 212 -8.77 14.17 -9.29
N LEU A 213 -7.49 14.48 -9.52
CA LEU A 213 -6.66 15.24 -8.58
C LEU A 213 -6.88 16.76 -8.65
N HIS A 214 -7.16 17.29 -9.84
CA HIS A 214 -7.20 18.74 -10.10
C HIS A 214 -8.59 19.27 -10.50
N GLY A 215 -9.59 18.41 -10.69
CA GLY A 215 -10.91 18.82 -11.19
C GLY A 215 -10.82 19.41 -12.60
N GLU A 216 -11.41 20.59 -12.82
CA GLU A 216 -11.41 21.32 -14.11
C GLU A 216 -10.12 22.14 -14.38
N GLY A 217 -9.07 21.96 -13.57
CA GLY A 217 -7.79 22.65 -13.77
C GLY A 217 -7.06 22.22 -15.04
N SER A 218 -6.22 23.11 -15.59
CA SER A 218 -5.30 22.74 -16.67
C SER A 218 -4.17 21.85 -16.14
N TYR A 219 -3.77 20.86 -16.93
CA TYR A 219 -2.65 19.98 -16.63
C TYR A 219 -1.90 19.61 -17.92
N ASP A 220 -0.68 19.10 -17.77
CA ASP A 220 0.15 18.63 -18.88
C ASP A 220 0.68 17.21 -18.61
N ILE A 221 0.79 16.40 -19.67
CA ILE A 221 1.25 15.02 -19.60
C ILE A 221 2.42 14.85 -20.58
N ARG A 222 3.55 14.39 -20.06
CA ARG A 222 4.79 14.25 -20.83
C ARG A 222 5.39 12.88 -20.67
N PHE A 223 6.10 12.44 -21.70
CA PHE A 223 7.01 11.29 -21.62
C PHE A 223 8.44 11.81 -21.48
N GLY A 224 9.20 11.30 -20.52
CA GLY A 224 10.55 11.75 -20.25
C GLY A 224 11.16 11.06 -19.04
N ALA A 225 12.43 11.37 -18.75
CA ALA A 225 13.09 10.88 -17.55
C ALA A 225 12.48 11.50 -16.30
N VAL A 226 12.15 10.66 -15.32
CA VAL A 226 11.62 10.99 -13.99
C VAL A 226 12.74 10.89 -12.95
N ALA A 227 13.68 9.97 -13.13
CA ALA A 227 14.83 9.81 -12.25
C ALA A 227 16.00 10.73 -12.66
N ASN A 228 16.55 11.47 -11.69
CA ASN A 228 17.89 12.08 -11.75
C ASN A 228 18.94 11.11 -11.21
#